data_AF-A0A0K0CYF9-F1
#
_entry.id   AF-A0A0K0CYF9-F1
#
_cell.length_a   1.000
_cell.length_b   1.000
_cell.length_c   1.000
_cell.angle_alpha   90.00
_cell.angle_beta   90.00
_cell.angle_gamma   90.00
#
_symmetry.space_group_name_H-M   'P 1'
#
loop_
_entity.id
_entity.type
_entity.pdbx_description
1 polymer ?
#
loop_
_entity_poly.entity_id
_entity_poly.type
_entity_poly.pdbx_seq_one_letter_code
_entity_poly.pdbx_strand_id
1 'polypeptide(L)'
;MANGIKQLLDAWECVSRERSLFLSTLDYLLELMTSALDQPYDVVDTGGGASVKVVHVEPCQYAAAITEVIKNGEPEWSLNERVPMILAALLHMISSVSDTQWPVVVRENKDGSKQPLIITPDLRRSAEKPAGLAVAALKTLFLRTQSPAIIEDMNQARGWSECLDRELSPDSNGDFNERLMVDCIRLLENSLADQSLRIRKLCVRGLGELSECSSEAISDRFASMAVEAAMGGLDDIGDKNDAVAMESIIALNKLVSQTKDSQLLGILRQEYAALRAASFKLFGTFSSIVEREMNRGRLPEVYAVAQRDLAGVLALSFPDRVNQYTLTCSNYFKCSNARMRASAALLAGNILGVLTPQLRATISKDLVFSSLVLLLKDPEDVNVRIAAVKAIGNLHDFS
;
A
#
# COMPACT_ATOMS: atom_id res chain seq x y z
N MET A 1 24.88 12.39 -33.68
CA MET A 1 24.46 12.26 -32.27
C MET A 1 24.92 13.46 -31.44
N ALA A 2 26.21 13.83 -31.45
CA ALA A 2 26.75 14.99 -30.71
C ALA A 2 26.04 16.34 -30.98
N ASN A 3 25.71 16.66 -32.24
CA ASN A 3 24.96 17.90 -32.57
C ASN A 3 23.53 17.91 -32.01
N GLY A 4 22.87 16.75 -31.91
CA GLY A 4 21.50 16.67 -31.38
C GLY A 4 21.46 16.82 -29.85
N ILE A 5 22.44 16.26 -29.15
CA ILE A 5 22.57 16.43 -27.68
C ILE A 5 22.84 17.90 -27.35
N LYS A 6 23.73 18.55 -28.11
CA LYS A 6 24.02 19.98 -27.93
C LYS A 6 22.77 20.84 -28.14
N GLN A 7 22.01 20.59 -29.22
CA GLN A 7 20.75 21.29 -29.47
C GLN A 7 19.71 21.09 -28.36
N LEU A 8 19.65 19.89 -27.76
CA LEU A 8 18.76 19.62 -26.63
C LEU A 8 19.19 20.38 -25.37
N LEU A 9 20.49 20.43 -25.07
CA LEU A 9 21.02 21.21 -23.95
C LEU A 9 20.80 22.71 -24.16
N ASP A 10 21.04 23.22 -25.38
CA ASP A 10 20.76 24.61 -25.75
C ASP A 10 19.27 24.95 -25.58
N ALA A 11 18.37 24.00 -25.88
CA ALA A 11 16.93 24.15 -25.67
C ALA A 11 16.58 24.22 -24.18
N TRP A 12 17.15 23.34 -23.35
CA TRP A 12 16.94 23.40 -21.89
C TRP A 12 17.50 24.67 -21.28
N GLU A 13 18.68 25.13 -21.70
CA GLU A 13 19.25 26.41 -21.28
C GLU A 13 18.32 27.57 -21.65
N CYS A 14 17.77 27.58 -22.86
CA CYS A 14 16.83 28.61 -23.32
C CYS A 14 15.54 28.63 -22.49
N VAL A 15 14.90 27.47 -22.29
CA VAL A 15 13.66 27.36 -21.49
C VAL A 15 13.90 27.74 -20.03
N SER A 16 15.06 27.38 -19.47
CA SER A 16 15.38 27.62 -18.06
C SER A 16 15.73 29.08 -17.76
N ARG A 17 16.23 29.83 -18.75
CA ARG A 17 16.54 31.26 -18.62
C ARG A 17 15.35 32.16 -18.89
N GLU A 18 14.34 31.66 -19.58
CA GLU A 18 13.13 32.42 -19.84
C GLU A 18 12.28 32.52 -18.57
N ARG A 19 12.34 33.67 -17.90
CA ARG A 19 11.72 33.93 -16.59
C ARG A 19 10.25 33.54 -16.50
N SER A 20 9.47 33.68 -17.58
CA SER A 20 8.05 33.32 -17.60
C SER A 20 7.80 31.81 -17.72
N LEU A 21 8.77 31.06 -18.23
CA LEU A 21 8.65 29.61 -18.47
C LEU A 21 9.38 28.78 -17.43
N PHE A 22 10.41 29.33 -16.78
CA PHE A 22 11.23 28.61 -15.81
C PHE A 22 10.38 27.94 -14.71
N LEU A 23 9.53 28.71 -14.02
CA LEU A 23 8.72 28.21 -12.90
C LEU A 23 7.73 27.13 -13.34
N SER A 24 6.99 27.38 -14.44
CA SER A 24 6.01 26.42 -14.95
C SER A 24 6.67 25.14 -15.47
N THR A 25 7.85 25.25 -16.08
CA THR A 25 8.64 24.10 -16.53
C THR A 25 9.14 23.29 -15.34
N LEU A 26 9.70 23.95 -14.32
CA LEU A 26 10.19 23.28 -13.12
C LEU A 26 9.06 22.59 -12.36
N ASP A 27 7.94 23.29 -12.11
CA ASP A 27 6.78 22.73 -11.42
C ASP A 27 6.22 21.52 -12.18
N TYR A 28 6.14 21.59 -13.51
CA TYR A 28 5.72 20.47 -14.35
C TYR A 28 6.69 19.28 -14.31
N LEU A 29 8.01 19.54 -14.37
CA LEU A 29 9.02 18.49 -14.24
C LEU A 29 8.98 17.81 -12.87
N LEU A 30 8.76 18.55 -11.79
CA LEU A 30 8.63 18.01 -10.44
C LEU A 30 7.36 17.15 -10.31
N GLU A 31 6.27 17.54 -10.94
CA GLU A 31 5.04 16.75 -11.01
C GLU A 31 5.24 15.43 -11.76
N LEU A 32 5.90 15.49 -12.93
CA LEU A 32 6.25 14.33 -13.75
C LEU A 32 7.20 13.39 -13.01
N MET A 33 8.24 13.94 -12.37
CA MET A 33 9.18 13.18 -11.54
C MET A 33 8.43 12.42 -10.46
N THR A 34 7.62 13.13 -9.67
CA THR A 34 6.89 12.52 -8.57
C THR A 34 5.93 11.44 -9.10
N SER A 35 5.34 11.63 -10.30
CA SER A 35 4.45 10.64 -10.92
C SER A 35 5.19 9.39 -11.36
N ALA A 36 6.38 9.56 -11.92
CA ALA A 36 7.22 8.43 -12.31
C ALA A 36 7.75 7.64 -11.11
N LEU A 37 7.86 8.28 -9.94
CA LEU A 37 8.27 7.63 -8.70
C LEU A 37 7.17 6.79 -8.03
N ASP A 38 5.91 6.86 -8.48
CA ASP A 38 4.85 5.99 -7.95
C ASP A 38 5.15 4.50 -8.24
N GLN A 39 5.69 4.20 -9.43
CA GLN A 39 6.19 2.89 -9.86
C GLN A 39 7.51 3.07 -10.65
N PRO A 40 8.66 3.24 -9.98
CA PRO A 40 9.90 3.70 -10.62
C PRO A 40 10.72 2.60 -11.30
N TYR A 41 10.36 1.33 -11.11
CA TYR A 41 11.11 0.19 -11.61
C TYR A 41 10.22 -1.03 -11.82
N ASP A 42 10.72 -1.98 -12.61
CA ASP A 42 10.19 -3.34 -12.68
C ASP A 42 11.12 -4.33 -11.98
N VAL A 43 10.54 -5.36 -11.38
CA VAL A 43 11.30 -6.51 -10.86
C VAL A 43 11.47 -7.52 -11.99
N VAL A 44 12.72 -7.79 -12.36
CA VAL A 44 13.07 -8.74 -13.41
C VAL A 44 13.68 -9.99 -12.76
N ASP A 45 13.07 -11.14 -13.03
CA ASP A 45 13.62 -12.43 -12.62
C ASP A 45 14.86 -12.76 -13.46
N THR A 46 15.99 -12.98 -12.79
CA THR A 46 17.27 -13.33 -13.43
C THR A 46 17.47 -14.85 -13.54
N GLY A 47 16.49 -15.64 -13.09
CA GLY A 47 16.59 -17.08 -12.96
C GLY A 47 17.27 -17.50 -11.66
N GLY A 48 17.06 -18.76 -11.26
CA GLY A 48 17.66 -19.32 -10.04
C GLY A 48 17.09 -18.77 -8.74
N GLY A 49 15.91 -18.15 -8.76
CA GLY A 49 15.27 -17.54 -7.59
C GLY A 49 15.81 -16.16 -7.22
N ALA A 50 16.68 -15.57 -8.04
CA ALA A 50 17.20 -14.22 -7.88
C ALA A 50 16.43 -13.24 -8.78
N SER A 51 16.08 -12.08 -8.24
CA SER A 51 15.44 -11.00 -8.99
C SER A 51 16.22 -9.70 -8.82
N VAL A 52 16.18 -8.84 -9.83
CA VAL A 52 16.80 -7.51 -9.82
C VAL A 52 15.77 -6.44 -10.15
N LYS A 53 15.90 -5.27 -9.54
CA LYS A 53 15.06 -4.12 -9.87
C LYS A 53 15.71 -3.32 -10.99
N VAL A 54 14.96 -3.07 -12.06
CA VAL A 54 15.41 -2.32 -13.22
C VAL A 54 14.62 -1.02 -13.30
N VAL A 55 15.33 0.11 -13.18
CA VAL A 55 14.69 1.44 -13.21
C VAL A 55 14.04 1.72 -14.55
N HIS A 56 12.91 2.43 -14.50
CA HIS A 56 12.28 3.02 -15.68
C HIS A 56 13.10 4.21 -16.19
N VAL A 57 12.87 4.60 -17.44
CA VAL A 57 13.65 5.66 -18.10
C VAL A 57 13.28 7.03 -17.53
N GLU A 58 12.01 7.19 -17.21
CA GLU A 58 11.31 8.42 -16.94
C GLU A 58 11.88 9.14 -15.70
N PRO A 59 12.04 8.51 -14.52
CA PRO A 59 12.67 9.19 -13.37
C PRO A 59 14.06 9.71 -13.68
N CYS A 60 14.86 8.95 -14.45
CA CYS A 60 16.22 9.35 -14.82
C CYS A 60 16.24 10.55 -15.77
N GLN A 61 15.32 10.58 -16.75
CA GLN A 61 15.18 11.71 -17.67
C GLN A 61 14.75 12.98 -16.94
N TYR A 62 13.78 12.88 -16.04
CA TYR A 62 13.32 14.02 -15.25
C TYR A 62 14.40 14.52 -14.31
N ALA A 63 15.21 13.64 -13.70
CA ALA A 63 16.35 14.06 -12.88
C ALA A 63 17.39 14.84 -13.69
N ALA A 64 17.71 14.36 -14.89
CA ALA A 64 18.63 15.05 -15.78
C ALA A 64 18.09 16.42 -16.21
N ALA A 65 16.80 16.50 -16.59
CA ALA A 65 16.15 17.76 -16.95
C ALA A 65 16.11 18.74 -15.76
N ILE A 66 15.71 18.29 -14.57
CA ILE A 66 15.73 19.09 -13.34
C ILE A 66 17.14 19.60 -13.04
N THR A 67 18.17 18.77 -13.25
CA THR A 67 19.57 19.19 -13.06
C THR A 67 19.94 20.34 -13.99
N GLU A 68 19.59 20.26 -15.27
CA GLU A 68 19.85 21.34 -16.24
C GLU A 68 19.07 22.61 -15.93
N VAL A 69 17.82 22.46 -15.45
CA VAL A 69 16.98 23.57 -14.99
C VAL A 69 17.57 24.24 -13.75
N ILE A 70 18.14 23.49 -12.80
CA ILE A 70 18.83 24.04 -11.63
C ILE A 70 20.08 24.83 -12.04
N LYS A 71 20.88 24.30 -12.99
CA LYS A 71 22.11 24.96 -13.46
C LYS A 71 21.82 26.32 -14.10
N ASN A 72 20.82 26.34 -14.99
CA ASN A 72 20.58 27.47 -15.88
C ASN A 72 19.40 28.35 -15.46
N GLY A 73 18.66 27.94 -14.42
CA GLY A 73 17.44 28.58 -13.96
C GLY A 73 17.64 30.02 -13.55
N GLU A 74 16.85 30.91 -14.16
CA GLU A 74 16.76 32.31 -13.79
C GLU A 74 15.30 32.77 -13.70
N PRO A 75 14.97 33.66 -12.74
CA PRO A 75 15.86 34.28 -11.77
C PRO A 75 16.07 33.44 -10.49
N GLU A 76 17.17 33.69 -9.79
CA GLU A 76 17.64 32.87 -8.65
C GLU A 76 16.65 32.80 -7.47
N TRP A 77 15.92 33.88 -7.19
CA TRP A 77 14.90 33.88 -6.14
C TRP A 77 13.75 32.91 -6.43
N SER A 78 13.38 32.73 -7.70
CA SER A 78 12.35 31.77 -8.10
C SER A 78 12.82 30.33 -7.89
N LEU A 79 14.11 30.05 -8.09
CA LEU A 79 14.70 28.76 -7.76
C LEU A 79 14.71 28.53 -6.25
N ASN A 80 15.09 29.54 -5.46
CA ASN A 80 15.16 29.44 -3.99
C ASN A 80 13.80 29.12 -3.36
N GLU A 81 12.70 29.69 -3.86
CA GLU A 81 11.34 29.37 -3.42
C GLU A 81 10.94 27.91 -3.68
N ARG A 82 11.60 27.22 -4.62
CA ARG A 82 11.32 25.84 -5.03
C ARG A 82 12.27 24.81 -4.41
N VAL A 83 13.33 25.25 -3.73
CA VAL A 83 14.31 24.37 -3.08
C VAL A 83 13.65 23.26 -2.24
N PRO A 84 12.65 23.52 -1.39
CA PRO A 84 12.03 22.46 -0.59
C PRO A 84 11.42 21.33 -1.45
N MET A 85 10.75 21.68 -2.55
CA MET A 85 10.12 20.70 -3.44
C MET A 85 11.15 19.96 -4.29
N ILE A 86 12.20 20.64 -4.74
CA ILE A 86 13.33 20.02 -5.45
C ILE A 86 14.01 19.01 -4.53
N LEU A 87 14.32 19.40 -3.29
CA LEU A 87 14.91 18.51 -2.29
C LEU A 87 14.03 17.28 -2.05
N ALA A 88 12.73 17.48 -1.83
CA ALA A 88 11.79 16.38 -1.62
C ALA A 88 11.76 15.41 -2.80
N ALA A 89 11.68 15.92 -4.05
CA ALA A 89 11.64 15.09 -5.24
C ALA A 89 12.94 14.30 -5.46
N LEU A 90 14.10 14.94 -5.27
CA LEU A 90 15.39 14.30 -5.45
C LEU A 90 15.69 13.27 -4.35
N LEU A 91 15.34 13.57 -3.10
CA LEU A 91 15.48 12.62 -1.99
C LEU A 91 14.53 11.43 -2.16
N HIS A 92 13.29 11.66 -2.60
CA HIS A 92 12.34 10.59 -2.93
C HIS A 92 12.86 9.71 -4.07
N MET A 93 13.51 10.29 -5.08
CA MET A 93 14.16 9.50 -6.12
C MET A 93 15.30 8.65 -5.54
N ILE A 94 16.20 9.23 -4.76
CA ILE A 94 17.31 8.50 -4.14
C ILE A 94 16.79 7.29 -3.36
N SER A 95 15.79 7.49 -2.50
CA SER A 95 15.22 6.41 -1.69
C SER A 95 14.48 5.36 -2.52
N SER A 96 13.85 5.77 -3.62
CA SER A 96 13.07 4.86 -4.47
C SER A 96 13.91 4.02 -5.43
N VAL A 97 15.10 4.48 -5.81
CA VAL A 97 15.91 3.83 -6.86
C VAL A 97 17.35 3.49 -6.45
N SER A 98 17.70 3.56 -5.16
CA SER A 98 19.04 3.23 -4.65
C SER A 98 19.47 1.78 -4.90
N ASP A 99 18.52 0.83 -4.87
CA ASP A 99 18.75 -0.60 -5.09
C ASP A 99 18.40 -1.06 -6.53
N THR A 100 18.26 -0.12 -7.46
CA THR A 100 17.94 -0.41 -8.85
C THR A 100 19.18 -0.42 -9.75
N GLN A 101 19.07 -1.15 -10.85
CA GLN A 101 20.06 -1.17 -11.92
C GLN A 101 19.54 -0.43 -13.14
N TRP A 102 20.47 0.05 -13.96
CA TRP A 102 20.15 0.56 -15.28
C TRP A 102 19.51 -0.53 -16.16
N PRO A 103 18.58 -0.19 -17.06
CA PRO A 103 18.04 -1.14 -18.01
C PRO A 103 19.11 -1.61 -19.00
N VAL A 104 19.54 -2.86 -18.84
CA VAL A 104 20.56 -3.51 -19.68
C VAL A 104 19.95 -4.10 -20.95
N VAL A 105 18.65 -4.41 -20.93
CA VAL A 105 17.94 -5.04 -22.05
C VAL A 105 17.09 -4.00 -22.78
N VAL A 106 17.31 -3.88 -24.08
CA VAL A 106 16.47 -3.09 -24.98
C VAL A 106 15.08 -3.70 -25.02
N ARG A 107 14.08 -3.01 -24.49
CA ARG A 107 12.69 -3.43 -24.61
C ARG A 107 12.18 -3.13 -26.03
N GLU A 108 11.61 -4.14 -26.68
CA GLU A 108 10.85 -3.95 -27.92
C GLU A 108 9.43 -3.51 -27.55
N ASN A 109 9.02 -2.38 -28.11
CA ASN A 109 7.65 -1.88 -28.02
C ASN A 109 6.71 -2.83 -28.78
N LYS A 110 5.40 -2.74 -28.50
CA LYS A 110 4.36 -3.56 -29.15
C LYS A 110 4.31 -3.40 -30.67
N ASP A 111 4.87 -2.31 -31.20
CA ASP A 111 5.01 -2.00 -32.63
C ASP A 111 6.31 -2.52 -33.25
N GLY A 112 7.15 -3.23 -32.48
CA GLY A 112 8.46 -3.75 -32.90
C GLY A 112 9.59 -2.72 -32.85
N SER A 113 9.32 -1.48 -32.41
CA SER A 113 10.38 -0.48 -32.22
C SER A 113 11.20 -0.76 -30.96
N LYS A 114 12.52 -0.64 -31.07
CA LYS A 114 13.44 -0.84 -29.94
C LYS A 114 13.56 0.46 -29.15
N GLN A 115 13.28 0.43 -27.85
CA GLN A 115 13.55 1.59 -27.00
C GLN A 115 15.06 1.89 -26.98
N PRO A 116 15.47 3.16 -27.08
CA PRO A 116 16.88 3.51 -27.06
C PRO A 116 17.52 3.08 -25.74
N LEU A 117 18.71 2.48 -25.82
CA LEU A 117 19.50 2.11 -24.65
C LEU A 117 19.85 3.38 -23.87
N ILE A 118 19.33 3.50 -22.64
CA ILE A 118 19.63 4.64 -21.76
C ILE A 118 21.14 4.66 -21.40
N ILE A 119 21.74 3.48 -21.31
CA ILE A 119 23.11 3.31 -20.84
C ILE A 119 24.10 3.74 -21.93
N THR A 120 24.57 4.97 -21.82
CA THR A 120 25.75 5.44 -22.55
C THR A 120 27.02 5.28 -21.71
N PRO A 121 28.20 5.18 -22.33
CA PRO A 121 29.47 5.22 -21.60
C PRO A 121 29.63 6.50 -20.76
N ASP A 122 29.04 7.60 -21.21
CA ASP A 122 29.04 8.88 -20.50
C ASP A 122 28.19 8.81 -19.24
N LEU A 123 26.99 8.22 -19.34
CA LEU A 123 26.11 8.02 -18.21
C LEU A 123 26.77 7.15 -17.12
N ARG A 124 27.41 6.06 -17.51
CA ARG A 124 28.15 5.18 -16.57
C ARG A 124 29.32 5.90 -15.89
N ARG A 125 29.93 6.87 -16.56
CA ARG A 125 31.00 7.70 -15.96
C ARG A 125 30.43 8.75 -14.99
N SER A 126 29.26 9.30 -15.28
CA SER A 126 28.64 10.34 -14.44
C SER A 126 27.86 9.77 -13.25
N ALA A 127 27.26 8.59 -13.39
CA ALA A 127 26.44 7.96 -12.36
C ALA A 127 26.53 6.43 -12.48
N GLU A 128 27.14 5.79 -11.49
CA GLU A 128 27.27 4.33 -11.44
C GLU A 128 25.90 3.65 -11.37
N LYS A 129 24.97 4.22 -10.62
CA LYS A 129 23.59 3.75 -10.41
C LYS A 129 22.56 4.85 -10.69
N PRO A 130 21.28 4.50 -10.93
CA PRO A 130 20.20 5.47 -11.19
C PRO A 130 20.07 6.58 -10.13
N ALA A 131 20.12 6.23 -8.84
CA ALA A 131 20.07 7.21 -7.74
C ALA A 131 21.22 8.24 -7.77
N GLY A 132 22.34 7.92 -8.42
CA GLY A 132 23.48 8.82 -8.60
C GLY A 132 23.13 10.08 -9.39
N LEU A 133 22.13 10.02 -10.27
CA LEU A 133 21.63 11.21 -10.98
C LEU A 133 21.01 12.22 -10.04
N ALA A 134 20.19 11.77 -9.07
CA ALA A 134 19.57 12.64 -8.10
C ALA A 134 20.61 13.20 -7.10
N VAL A 135 21.61 12.41 -6.72
CA VAL A 135 22.75 12.90 -5.91
C VAL A 135 23.53 14.00 -6.65
N ALA A 136 23.79 13.83 -7.95
CA ALA A 136 24.43 14.86 -8.76
C ALA A 136 23.59 16.13 -8.87
N ALA A 137 22.26 15.98 -9.01
CA ALA A 137 21.32 17.09 -9.00
C ALA A 137 21.34 17.86 -7.66
N LEU A 138 21.36 17.15 -6.52
CA LEU A 138 21.46 17.76 -5.19
C LEU A 138 22.76 18.54 -5.01
N LYS A 139 23.90 17.98 -5.43
CA LYS A 139 25.19 18.69 -5.41
C LYS A 139 25.14 19.97 -6.24
N THR A 140 24.51 19.90 -7.41
CA THR A 140 24.32 21.05 -8.30
C THR A 140 23.43 22.10 -7.63
N LEU A 141 22.35 21.69 -6.96
CA LEU A 141 21.47 22.59 -6.22
C LEU A 141 22.22 23.32 -5.11
N PHE A 142 22.93 22.61 -4.24
CA PHE A 142 23.66 23.24 -3.13
C PHE A 142 24.80 24.15 -3.58
N LEU A 143 25.45 23.82 -4.70
CA LEU A 143 26.42 24.71 -5.32
C LEU A 143 25.73 25.99 -5.83
N ARG A 144 24.55 25.85 -6.46
CA ARG A 144 23.78 26.97 -7.01
C ARG A 144 23.21 27.87 -5.92
N THR A 145 22.76 27.31 -4.81
CA THR A 145 22.22 28.03 -3.64
C THR A 145 23.31 28.50 -2.67
N GLN A 146 24.58 28.41 -3.05
CA GLN A 146 25.73 28.83 -2.24
C GLN A 146 25.72 28.24 -0.83
N SER A 147 25.49 26.94 -0.72
CA SER A 147 25.42 26.20 0.55
C SER A 147 26.64 25.28 0.75
N PRO A 148 27.89 25.81 0.80
CA PRO A 148 29.10 24.99 0.83
C PRO A 148 29.22 24.15 2.11
N ALA A 149 28.70 24.63 3.24
CA ALA A 149 28.71 23.89 4.51
C ALA A 149 28.05 22.50 4.39
N ILE A 150 26.89 22.41 3.72
CA ILE A 150 26.20 21.13 3.48
C ILE A 150 27.08 20.20 2.65
N ILE A 151 27.76 20.73 1.63
CA ILE A 151 28.65 19.94 0.77
C ILE A 151 29.84 19.41 1.58
N GLU A 152 30.44 20.25 2.42
CA GLU A 152 31.54 19.88 3.31
C GLU A 152 31.13 18.79 4.30
N ASP A 153 30.00 18.97 5.00
CA ASP A 153 29.47 18.00 5.96
C ASP A 153 29.19 16.64 5.29
N MET A 154 28.52 16.65 4.13
CA MET A 154 28.25 15.44 3.37
C MET A 154 29.52 14.75 2.87
N ASN A 155 30.57 15.50 2.53
CA ASN A 155 31.86 14.92 2.15
C ASN A 155 32.57 14.28 3.35
N GLN A 156 32.56 14.93 4.51
CA GLN A 156 33.18 14.42 5.74
C GLN A 156 32.48 13.14 6.23
N ALA A 157 31.16 13.11 6.16
CA ALA A 157 30.34 11.96 6.56
C ALA A 157 30.26 10.86 5.49
N ARG A 158 30.89 11.02 4.31
CA ARG A 158 30.68 10.13 3.14
C ARG A 158 29.21 9.99 2.70
N GLY A 159 28.35 10.92 3.12
CA GLY A 159 26.91 10.88 2.94
C GLY A 159 26.48 10.73 1.47
N TRP A 160 27.24 11.29 0.51
CA TRP A 160 26.92 11.13 -0.92
C TRP A 160 26.94 9.68 -1.41
N SER A 161 27.88 8.88 -0.89
CA SER A 161 28.00 7.46 -1.24
C SER A 161 27.03 6.63 -0.43
N GLU A 162 26.84 6.97 0.85
CA GLU A 162 25.92 6.28 1.75
C GLU A 162 24.46 6.45 1.32
N CYS A 163 24.07 7.61 0.78
CA CYS A 163 22.75 7.80 0.16
C CYS A 163 22.46 6.82 -0.99
N LEU A 164 23.49 6.22 -1.61
CA LEU A 164 23.36 5.25 -2.70
C LEU A 164 23.40 3.80 -2.20
N ASP A 165 23.56 3.60 -0.89
CA ASP A 165 23.61 2.31 -0.24
C ASP A 165 22.40 2.12 0.67
N ARG A 166 21.58 1.12 0.36
CA ARG A 166 20.32 0.86 1.06
C ARG A 166 20.55 0.41 2.51
N GLU A 167 21.69 -0.20 2.80
CA GLU A 167 21.98 -0.75 4.13
C GLU A 167 22.57 0.28 5.11
N LEU A 168 23.02 1.44 4.61
CA LEU A 168 23.78 2.45 5.36
C LEU A 168 23.03 3.78 5.57
N SER A 169 21.69 3.76 5.65
CA SER A 169 20.92 4.95 6.05
C SER A 169 20.68 5.15 7.57
N PRO A 170 21.67 5.06 8.48
CA PRO A 170 21.53 5.67 9.80
C PRO A 170 22.05 7.11 9.88
N ASP A 171 21.91 7.72 11.05
CA ASP A 171 22.40 9.04 11.42
C ASP A 171 23.94 9.15 11.46
N SER A 172 24.46 10.31 11.88
CA SER A 172 25.88 10.63 11.95
C SER A 172 26.75 9.67 12.79
N ASN A 173 26.15 8.77 13.58
CA ASN A 173 26.83 7.74 14.36
C ASN A 173 26.60 6.31 13.84
N GLY A 174 25.78 6.12 12.80
CA GLY A 174 25.35 4.79 12.38
C GLY A 174 24.09 4.29 13.10
N ASP A 175 23.36 5.16 13.83
CA ASP A 175 22.13 4.79 14.55
C ASP A 175 20.84 5.33 13.89
N PHE A 176 19.72 4.64 14.08
CA PHE A 176 18.43 5.06 13.53
C PHE A 176 17.89 6.30 14.28
N ASN A 177 17.65 7.41 13.58
CA ASN A 177 17.13 8.64 14.18
C ASN A 177 15.61 8.55 14.43
N GLU A 178 15.25 7.94 15.56
CA GLU A 178 13.86 7.75 15.98
C GLU A 178 13.09 9.08 16.14
N ARG A 179 13.75 10.14 16.61
CA ARG A 179 13.10 11.45 16.78
C ARG A 179 12.68 12.05 15.44
N LEU A 180 13.57 12.05 14.45
CA LEU A 180 13.25 12.53 13.12
C LEU A 180 12.14 11.68 12.49
N MET A 181 12.19 10.36 12.66
CA MET A 181 11.13 9.47 12.17
C MET A 181 9.77 9.81 12.81
N VAL A 182 9.72 10.03 14.13
CA VAL A 182 8.51 10.45 14.83
C VAL A 182 7.95 11.76 14.25
N ASP A 183 8.80 12.76 14.03
CA ASP A 183 8.38 14.04 13.46
C ASP A 183 7.85 13.87 12.03
N CYS A 184 8.49 13.05 11.20
CA CYS A 184 8.01 12.70 9.86
C CYS A 184 6.64 12.02 9.89
N ILE A 185 6.44 11.04 10.79
CA ILE A 185 5.15 10.34 10.93
C ILE A 185 4.03 11.32 11.32
N ARG A 186 4.31 12.25 12.24
CA ARG A 186 3.34 13.29 12.64
C ARG A 186 3.01 14.24 11.49
N LEU A 187 3.99 14.58 10.65
CA LEU A 187 3.74 15.39 9.45
C LEU A 187 2.85 14.65 8.45
N LEU A 188 3.04 13.34 8.25
CA LEU A 188 2.15 12.52 7.40
C LEU A 188 0.73 12.51 7.95
N GLU A 189 0.56 12.28 9.25
CA GLU A 189 -0.74 12.29 9.94
C GLU A 189 -1.47 13.63 9.73
N ASN A 190 -0.79 14.76 9.97
CA ASN A 190 -1.37 16.09 9.80
C ASN A 190 -1.75 16.39 8.34
N SER A 191 -1.07 15.76 7.39
CA SER A 191 -1.27 15.99 5.95
C SER A 191 -2.34 15.07 5.34
N LEU A 192 -2.98 14.20 6.13
CA LEU A 192 -4.14 13.40 5.70
C LEU A 192 -5.36 14.25 5.32
N ALA A 193 -5.42 15.52 5.76
CA ALA A 193 -6.50 16.46 5.41
C ALA A 193 -6.08 17.49 4.35
N ASP A 194 -4.97 17.26 3.64
CA ASP A 194 -4.45 18.19 2.64
C ASP A 194 -5.45 18.37 1.47
N GLN A 195 -5.48 19.56 0.85
CA GLN A 195 -6.35 19.85 -0.29
C GLN A 195 -5.99 18.98 -1.52
N SER A 196 -4.71 18.63 -1.66
CA SER A 196 -4.20 17.78 -2.73
C SER A 196 -4.51 16.31 -2.44
N LEU A 197 -5.36 15.71 -3.27
CA LEU A 197 -5.65 14.27 -3.25
C LEU A 197 -4.37 13.44 -3.31
N ARG A 198 -3.39 13.91 -4.10
CA ARG A 198 -2.09 13.25 -4.24
C ARG A 198 -1.31 13.23 -2.93
N ILE A 199 -1.33 14.32 -2.17
CA ILE A 199 -0.67 14.38 -0.85
C ILE A 199 -1.36 13.40 0.10
N ARG A 200 -2.69 13.42 0.17
CA ARG A 200 -3.46 12.47 1.01
C ARG A 200 -3.13 11.01 0.66
N LYS A 201 -3.10 10.66 -0.63
CA LYS A 201 -2.69 9.33 -1.13
C LYS A 201 -1.29 8.95 -0.62
N LEU A 202 -0.30 9.83 -0.78
CA LEU A 202 1.08 9.59 -0.35
C LEU A 202 1.20 9.48 1.18
N CYS A 203 0.40 10.24 1.94
CA CYS A 203 0.36 10.14 3.39
C CYS A 203 -0.14 8.77 3.85
N VAL A 204 -1.24 8.28 3.27
CA VAL A 204 -1.76 6.94 3.54
C VAL A 204 -0.74 5.87 3.19
N ARG A 205 -0.10 5.96 2.01
CA ARG A 205 0.98 5.05 1.60
C ARG A 205 2.10 5.03 2.62
N GLY A 206 2.64 6.20 2.98
CA GLY A 206 3.76 6.34 3.91
C GLY A 206 3.45 5.80 5.30
N LEU A 207 2.22 5.99 5.80
CA LEU A 207 1.77 5.39 7.06
C LEU A 207 1.63 3.86 6.96
N GLY A 208 1.23 3.34 5.79
CA GLY A 208 1.20 1.91 5.51
C GLY A 208 2.58 1.25 5.54
N GLU A 209 3.64 1.96 5.13
CA GLU A 209 5.03 1.46 5.18
C GLU A 209 5.56 1.28 6.62
N LEU A 210 4.87 1.81 7.64
CA LEU A 210 5.26 1.57 9.03
C LEU A 210 5.24 0.09 9.42
N SER A 211 4.51 -0.75 8.66
CA SER A 211 4.56 -2.21 8.85
C SER A 211 5.96 -2.81 8.64
N GLU A 212 6.79 -2.14 7.83
CA GLU A 212 8.17 -2.53 7.51
C GLU A 212 9.20 -1.67 8.26
N CYS A 213 8.77 -0.88 9.26
CA CYS A 213 9.68 -0.06 10.05
C CYS A 213 10.66 -0.94 10.83
N SER A 214 11.96 -0.62 10.75
CA SER A 214 13.01 -1.34 11.47
C SER A 214 12.95 -1.17 12.98
N SER A 215 12.33 -0.09 13.47
CA SER A 215 12.13 0.16 14.90
C SER A 215 10.75 -0.36 15.34
N GLU A 216 10.76 -1.48 16.07
CA GLU A 216 9.55 -2.07 16.65
C GLU A 216 8.85 -1.09 17.60
N ALA A 217 9.61 -0.30 18.38
CA ALA A 217 9.07 0.70 19.29
C ALA A 217 8.27 1.79 18.55
N ILE A 218 8.74 2.26 17.39
CA ILE A 218 8.00 3.20 16.55
C ILE A 218 6.79 2.50 15.92
N SER A 219 7.00 1.32 15.33
CA SER A 219 5.95 0.56 14.68
C SER A 219 4.76 0.34 15.62
N ASP A 220 5.00 -0.15 16.83
CA ASP A 220 3.98 -0.40 17.84
C ASP A 220 3.29 0.90 18.31
N ARG A 221 4.08 1.98 18.47
CA ARG A 221 3.57 3.27 18.92
C ARG A 221 2.57 3.87 17.92
N PHE A 222 2.79 3.68 16.62
CA PHE A 222 1.99 4.31 15.57
C PHE A 222 1.05 3.37 14.82
N ALA A 223 1.09 2.05 15.07
CA ALA A 223 0.24 1.07 14.39
C ALA A 223 -1.26 1.43 14.40
N SER A 224 -1.81 1.79 15.58
CA SER A 224 -3.23 2.15 15.70
C SER A 224 -3.60 3.36 14.84
N MET A 225 -2.77 4.40 14.90
CA MET A 225 -2.97 5.64 14.15
C MET A 225 -2.82 5.41 12.65
N ALA A 226 -1.85 4.59 12.22
CA ALA A 226 -1.67 4.24 10.82
C ALA A 226 -2.87 3.46 10.25
N VAL A 227 -3.44 2.53 11.04
CA VAL A 227 -4.67 1.80 10.67
C VAL A 227 -5.85 2.75 10.59
N GLU A 228 -6.03 3.64 11.57
CA GLU A 228 -7.12 4.64 11.57
C GLU A 228 -7.01 5.60 10.38
N ALA A 229 -5.80 6.05 10.04
CA ALA A 229 -5.55 6.87 8.85
C ALA A 229 -5.92 6.13 7.56
N ALA A 230 -5.49 4.87 7.42
CA ALA A 230 -5.82 4.07 6.25
C ALA A 230 -7.33 3.77 6.16
N MET A 231 -8.00 3.52 7.29
CA MET A 231 -9.47 3.40 7.34
C MET A 231 -10.16 4.72 6.93
N GLY A 232 -9.67 5.87 7.40
CA GLY A 232 -10.21 7.17 7.04
C GLY A 232 -10.11 7.48 5.55
N GLY A 233 -9.02 7.06 4.89
CA GLY A 233 -8.85 7.23 3.44
C GLY A 233 -9.81 6.40 2.58
N LEU A 234 -10.52 5.42 3.14
CA LEU A 234 -11.58 4.68 2.43
C LEU A 234 -12.83 5.53 2.20
N ASP A 235 -13.07 6.51 3.07
CA ASP A 235 -14.24 7.39 3.06
C ASP A 235 -13.85 8.83 2.65
N ASP A 236 -12.76 8.99 1.89
CA ASP A 236 -12.26 10.29 1.47
C ASP A 236 -13.25 11.00 0.53
N ILE A 237 -13.95 12.01 1.07
CA ILE A 237 -15.03 12.76 0.40
C ILE A 237 -14.55 13.42 -0.92
N GLY A 238 -13.25 13.66 -1.07
CA GLY A 238 -12.66 14.29 -2.25
C GLY A 238 -12.17 13.32 -3.32
N ASP A 239 -12.17 12.01 -3.07
CA ASP A 239 -11.55 11.00 -3.90
C ASP A 239 -12.49 10.43 -4.99
N LYS A 240 -12.68 11.22 -6.06
CA LYS A 240 -13.61 10.86 -7.15
C LYS A 240 -13.21 9.61 -7.94
N ASN A 241 -11.96 9.17 -7.84
CA ASN A 241 -11.40 8.07 -8.63
C ASN A 241 -10.93 6.90 -7.77
N ASP A 242 -11.31 6.87 -6.49
CA ASP A 242 -10.93 5.84 -5.51
C ASP A 242 -9.39 5.64 -5.39
N ALA A 243 -8.59 6.66 -5.69
CA ALA A 243 -7.13 6.56 -5.68
C ALA A 243 -6.54 6.55 -4.26
N VAL A 244 -7.10 7.36 -3.35
CA VAL A 244 -6.79 7.32 -1.91
C VAL A 244 -7.37 6.04 -1.31
N ALA A 245 -8.61 5.68 -1.67
CA ALA A 245 -9.26 4.47 -1.20
C ALA A 245 -8.49 3.18 -1.59
N MET A 246 -7.95 3.12 -2.81
CA MET A 246 -7.12 2.00 -3.27
C MET A 246 -5.80 1.91 -2.49
N GLU A 247 -5.14 3.04 -2.25
CA GLU A 247 -3.91 3.08 -1.46
C GLU A 247 -4.17 2.71 0.01
N SER A 248 -5.29 3.15 0.57
CA SER A 248 -5.78 2.74 1.89
C SER A 248 -5.93 1.24 2.02
N ILE A 249 -6.45 0.55 0.99
CA ILE A 249 -6.54 -0.91 0.98
C ILE A 249 -5.16 -1.56 1.04
N ILE A 250 -4.20 -1.05 0.27
CA ILE A 250 -2.82 -1.55 0.24
C ILE A 250 -2.18 -1.37 1.62
N ALA A 251 -2.30 -0.18 2.20
CA ALA A 251 -1.80 0.14 3.54
C ALA A 251 -2.42 -0.76 4.62
N LEU A 252 -3.74 -0.97 4.62
CA LEU A 252 -4.40 -1.86 5.56
C LEU A 252 -3.92 -3.30 5.44
N ASN A 253 -3.69 -3.78 4.21
CA ASN A 253 -3.17 -5.12 3.99
C ASN A 253 -1.75 -5.29 4.53
N LYS A 254 -0.93 -4.23 4.52
CA LYS A 254 0.41 -4.21 5.12
C LYS A 254 0.36 -4.18 6.65
N LEU A 255 -0.51 -3.34 7.22
CA LEU A 255 -0.64 -3.12 8.66
C LEU A 255 -1.41 -4.22 9.40
N VAL A 256 -2.00 -5.17 8.66
CA VAL A 256 -2.92 -6.16 9.23
C VAL A 256 -2.31 -7.02 10.33
N SER A 257 -1.02 -7.34 10.22
CA SER A 257 -0.28 -8.12 11.21
C SER A 257 -0.07 -7.38 12.53
N GLN A 258 -0.23 -6.06 12.53
CA GLN A 258 -0.04 -5.16 13.66
C GLN A 258 -1.38 -4.64 14.22
N THR A 259 -2.49 -5.07 13.64
CA THR A 259 -3.83 -4.56 13.95
C THR A 259 -4.44 -5.31 15.13
N LYS A 260 -5.08 -4.59 16.07
CA LYS A 260 -5.84 -5.22 17.16
C LYS A 260 -7.19 -5.75 16.65
N ASP A 261 -7.71 -6.82 17.26
CA ASP A 261 -8.97 -7.48 16.87
C ASP A 261 -10.16 -6.52 16.69
N SER A 262 -10.24 -5.46 17.49
CA SER A 262 -11.30 -4.44 17.39
C SER A 262 -11.24 -3.58 16.13
N GLN A 263 -10.03 -3.32 15.60
CA GLN A 263 -9.81 -2.54 14.38
C GLN A 263 -10.01 -3.39 13.12
N LEU A 264 -9.64 -4.68 13.18
CA LEU A 264 -9.96 -5.69 12.17
C LEU A 264 -11.46 -5.76 11.89
N LEU A 265 -12.28 -5.72 12.94
CA LEU A 265 -13.74 -5.66 12.83
C LEU A 265 -14.25 -4.39 12.15
N GLY A 266 -13.58 -3.24 12.35
CA GLY A 266 -13.91 -1.99 11.67
C GLY A 266 -13.67 -2.08 10.15
N ILE A 267 -12.52 -2.67 9.76
CA ILE A 267 -12.15 -2.90 8.35
C ILE A 267 -13.16 -3.84 7.66
N LEU A 268 -13.59 -4.91 8.33
CA LEU A 268 -14.52 -5.90 7.77
C LEU A 268 -15.96 -5.37 7.58
N ARG A 269 -16.32 -4.26 8.22
CA ARG A 269 -17.68 -3.68 8.18
C ARG A 269 -17.88 -2.63 7.09
N GLN A 270 -16.82 -2.24 6.38
CA GLN A 270 -16.86 -1.19 5.36
C GLN A 270 -17.54 -1.67 4.05
N GLU A 271 -18.31 -0.79 3.39
CA GLU A 271 -19.26 -1.14 2.32
C GLU A 271 -18.63 -1.39 0.93
N TYR A 272 -17.34 -1.08 0.72
CA TYR A 272 -16.71 -1.06 -0.60
C TYR A 272 -16.38 -2.46 -1.17
N ALA A 273 -16.78 -2.69 -2.43
CA ALA A 273 -16.58 -3.95 -3.14
C ALA A 273 -15.10 -4.36 -3.33
N ALA A 274 -14.19 -3.39 -3.49
CA ALA A 274 -12.76 -3.64 -3.59
C ALA A 274 -12.16 -4.10 -2.24
N LEU A 275 -12.68 -3.58 -1.14
CA LEU A 275 -12.34 -4.01 0.21
C LEU A 275 -12.80 -5.43 0.49
N ARG A 276 -13.95 -5.85 -0.07
CA ARG A 276 -14.41 -7.24 -0.05
C ARG A 276 -13.44 -8.19 -0.74
N ALA A 277 -12.78 -7.77 -1.81
CA ALA A 277 -11.76 -8.59 -2.47
C ALA A 277 -10.43 -8.64 -1.69
N ALA A 278 -10.01 -7.52 -1.10
CA ALA A 278 -8.83 -7.47 -0.23
C ALA A 278 -9.03 -8.24 1.09
N SER A 279 -10.26 -8.24 1.63
CA SER A 279 -10.60 -9.04 2.80
C SER A 279 -10.47 -10.54 2.52
N PHE A 280 -10.68 -11.03 1.29
CA PHE A 280 -10.34 -12.43 0.93
C PHE A 280 -8.85 -12.75 1.02
N LYS A 281 -7.97 -11.78 0.73
CA LYS A 281 -6.52 -11.96 0.91
C LYS A 281 -6.16 -12.00 2.40
N LEU A 282 -6.82 -11.17 3.22
CA LEU A 282 -6.84 -11.26 4.69
C LEU A 282 -7.36 -12.62 5.18
N PHE A 283 -8.39 -13.19 4.56
CA PHE A 283 -8.92 -14.53 4.87
C PHE A 283 -7.92 -15.64 4.56
N GLY A 284 -6.99 -15.46 3.61
CA GLY A 284 -5.87 -16.38 3.41
C GLY A 284 -4.98 -16.47 4.66
N THR A 285 -4.70 -15.32 5.28
CA THR A 285 -3.98 -15.24 6.56
C THR A 285 -4.82 -15.82 7.71
N PHE A 286 -6.13 -15.54 7.74
CA PHE A 286 -7.05 -16.15 8.70
C PHE A 286 -7.10 -17.69 8.58
N SER A 287 -7.11 -18.20 7.35
CA SER A 287 -7.04 -19.63 7.04
C SER A 287 -5.75 -20.24 7.60
N SER A 288 -4.61 -19.55 7.47
CA SER A 288 -3.33 -20.03 8.03
C SER A 288 -3.32 -20.07 9.57
N ILE A 289 -3.97 -19.12 10.25
CA ILE A 289 -4.11 -19.08 11.71
C ILE A 289 -5.05 -20.21 12.16
N VAL A 290 -6.19 -20.37 11.49
CA VAL A 290 -7.14 -21.45 11.73
C VAL A 290 -6.48 -22.82 11.50
N GLU A 291 -5.72 -22.99 10.43
CA GLU A 291 -5.01 -24.24 10.11
C GLU A 291 -3.92 -24.57 11.13
N ARG A 292 -3.20 -23.56 11.64
CA ARG A 292 -2.20 -23.72 12.71
C ARG A 292 -2.83 -24.17 14.03
N GLU A 293 -3.97 -23.60 14.41
CA GLU A 293 -4.67 -23.93 15.67
C GLU A 293 -5.49 -25.24 15.56
N MET A 294 -5.98 -25.59 14.37
CA MET A 294 -6.78 -26.80 14.13
C MET A 294 -5.94 -28.09 14.03
N ASN A 295 -4.61 -28.00 13.91
CA ASN A 295 -3.70 -29.15 13.80
C ASN A 295 -3.70 -30.12 15.00
N ARG A 296 -4.47 -29.84 16.06
CA ARG A 296 -4.64 -30.73 17.24
C ARG A 296 -6.09 -31.14 17.51
N GLY A 297 -7.00 -30.91 16.56
CA GLY A 297 -8.41 -31.31 16.68
C GLY A 297 -9.20 -30.60 17.78
N ARG A 298 -8.64 -29.52 18.37
CA ARG A 298 -9.32 -28.59 19.29
C ARG A 298 -9.81 -27.38 18.51
N LEU A 299 -11.01 -26.91 18.84
CA LEU A 299 -11.53 -25.65 18.33
C LEU A 299 -10.85 -24.51 19.10
N PRO A 300 -10.36 -23.45 18.42
CA PRO A 300 -9.87 -22.25 19.10
C PRO A 300 -10.94 -21.67 20.04
N GLU A 301 -10.56 -21.10 21.19
CA GLU A 301 -11.51 -20.41 22.09
C GLU A 301 -12.24 -19.26 21.37
N VAL A 302 -11.59 -18.68 20.35
CA VAL A 302 -12.09 -17.58 19.51
C VAL A 302 -12.98 -18.10 18.35
N TYR A 303 -13.12 -19.41 18.14
CA TYR A 303 -13.82 -19.98 16.98
C TYR A 303 -15.28 -19.51 16.87
N ALA A 304 -15.98 -19.35 17.99
CA ALA A 304 -17.36 -18.88 17.98
C ALA A 304 -17.48 -17.42 17.51
N VAL A 305 -16.52 -16.57 17.88
CA VAL A 305 -16.45 -15.16 17.46
C VAL A 305 -16.08 -15.10 15.98
N ALA A 306 -15.02 -15.82 15.61
CA ALA A 306 -14.57 -15.98 14.22
C ALA A 306 -15.70 -16.44 13.27
N GLN A 307 -16.48 -17.43 13.70
CA GLN A 307 -17.58 -17.97 12.92
C GLN A 307 -18.74 -16.98 12.77
N ARG A 308 -19.00 -16.15 13.78
CA ARG A 308 -20.00 -15.08 13.71
C ARG A 308 -19.54 -13.97 12.78
N ASP A 309 -18.27 -13.60 12.84
CA ASP A 309 -17.72 -12.53 12.02
C ASP A 309 -17.64 -12.97 10.54
N LEU A 310 -17.24 -14.22 10.28
CA LEU A 310 -17.33 -14.85 8.95
C LEU A 310 -18.75 -14.82 8.39
N ALA A 311 -19.76 -15.11 9.23
CA ALA A 311 -21.15 -15.07 8.82
C ALA A 311 -21.59 -13.66 8.39
N GLY A 312 -21.18 -12.64 9.14
CA GLY A 312 -21.43 -11.24 8.78
C GLY A 312 -20.78 -10.86 7.46
N VAL A 313 -19.52 -11.30 7.24
CA VAL A 313 -18.85 -11.08 5.96
C VAL A 313 -19.60 -11.76 4.82
N LEU A 314 -19.91 -13.06 4.92
CA LEU A 314 -20.60 -13.80 3.86
C LEU A 314 -21.96 -13.16 3.52
N ALA A 315 -22.69 -12.74 4.55
CA ALA A 315 -24.01 -12.12 4.42
C ALA A 315 -23.95 -10.73 3.75
N LEU A 316 -23.08 -9.85 4.24
CA LEU A 316 -23.02 -8.45 3.81
C LEU A 316 -22.19 -8.28 2.54
N SER A 317 -21.23 -9.17 2.30
CA SER A 317 -20.32 -9.08 1.15
C SER A 317 -20.90 -9.66 -0.13
N PHE A 318 -21.74 -10.69 -0.01
CA PHE A 318 -22.34 -11.40 -1.13
C PHE A 318 -23.84 -11.56 -0.93
N PRO A 319 -24.60 -10.45 -0.86
CA PRO A 319 -26.05 -10.47 -0.61
C PRO A 319 -26.81 -11.40 -1.57
N ASP A 320 -26.37 -11.47 -2.83
CA ASP A 320 -26.99 -12.30 -3.87
C ASP A 320 -26.79 -13.82 -3.65
N ARG A 321 -25.80 -14.20 -2.83
CA ARG A 321 -25.43 -15.60 -2.57
C ARG A 321 -25.86 -16.08 -1.19
N VAL A 322 -26.42 -15.22 -0.34
CA VAL A 322 -26.78 -15.56 1.05
C VAL A 322 -27.77 -16.73 1.13
N ASN A 323 -28.77 -16.75 0.24
CA ASN A 323 -29.69 -17.89 0.17
C ASN A 323 -28.94 -19.19 -0.19
N GLN A 324 -27.96 -19.14 -1.10
CA GLN A 324 -27.14 -20.30 -1.43
C GLN A 324 -26.29 -20.78 -0.24
N TYR A 325 -25.70 -19.87 0.54
CA TYR A 325 -24.90 -20.23 1.71
C TYR A 325 -25.75 -20.90 2.81
N THR A 326 -26.92 -20.35 3.11
CA THR A 326 -27.83 -20.90 4.13
C THR A 326 -28.39 -22.27 3.69
N LEU A 327 -28.69 -22.46 2.41
CA LEU A 327 -29.07 -23.76 1.85
C LEU A 327 -27.92 -24.78 1.89
N THR A 328 -26.69 -24.33 1.59
CA THR A 328 -25.50 -25.18 1.68
C THR A 328 -25.28 -25.65 3.12
N CYS A 329 -25.40 -24.75 4.11
CA CYS A 329 -25.36 -25.14 5.53
C CYS A 329 -26.43 -26.18 5.86
N SER A 330 -27.66 -25.99 5.34
CA SER A 330 -28.78 -26.91 5.56
C SER A 330 -28.49 -28.33 5.02
N ASN A 331 -27.75 -28.44 3.91
CA ASN A 331 -27.33 -29.75 3.37
C ASN A 331 -26.38 -30.48 4.35
N TYR A 332 -25.50 -29.74 5.04
CA TYR A 332 -24.59 -30.32 6.03
C TYR A 332 -25.26 -30.74 7.33
N PHE A 333 -26.52 -30.36 7.59
CA PHE A 333 -27.24 -30.79 8.79
C PHE A 333 -27.49 -32.31 8.82
N LYS A 334 -27.42 -32.97 7.66
CA LYS A 334 -27.61 -34.42 7.52
C LYS A 334 -26.30 -35.20 7.41
N CYS A 335 -25.13 -34.54 7.52
CA CYS A 335 -23.86 -35.24 7.40
C CYS A 335 -23.59 -36.14 8.61
N SER A 336 -22.80 -37.21 8.41
CA SER A 336 -22.50 -38.20 9.45
C SER A 336 -21.64 -37.66 10.61
N ASN A 337 -20.99 -36.51 10.42
CA ASN A 337 -20.09 -35.92 11.42
C ASN A 337 -20.84 -34.92 12.30
N ALA A 338 -21.04 -35.28 13.58
CA ALA A 338 -21.70 -34.43 14.56
C ALA A 338 -21.08 -33.02 14.68
N ARG A 339 -19.75 -32.89 14.61
CA ARG A 339 -19.08 -31.58 14.66
C ARG A 339 -19.44 -30.71 13.47
N MET A 340 -19.51 -31.30 12.28
CA MET A 340 -19.87 -30.57 11.06
C MET A 340 -21.33 -30.12 11.10
N ARG A 341 -22.25 -30.96 11.60
CA ARG A 341 -23.65 -30.57 11.81
C ARG A 341 -23.76 -29.39 12.79
N ALA A 342 -23.09 -29.46 13.94
CA ALA A 342 -23.09 -28.39 14.93
C ALA A 342 -22.51 -27.08 14.37
N SER A 343 -21.39 -27.15 13.66
CA SER A 343 -20.78 -25.97 13.04
C SER A 343 -21.65 -25.37 11.94
N ALA A 344 -22.22 -26.19 11.06
CA ALA A 344 -23.15 -25.71 10.02
C ALA A 344 -24.38 -25.03 10.63
N ALA A 345 -24.93 -25.56 11.73
CA ALA A 345 -26.07 -24.98 12.42
C ALA A 345 -25.75 -23.56 12.97
N LEU A 346 -24.61 -23.41 13.65
CA LEU A 346 -24.15 -22.12 14.16
C LEU A 346 -23.88 -21.12 13.05
N LEU A 347 -23.26 -21.55 11.94
CA LEU A 347 -22.98 -20.67 10.81
C LEU A 347 -24.28 -20.18 10.17
N ALA A 348 -25.25 -21.07 9.94
CA ALA A 348 -26.55 -20.71 9.40
C ALA A 348 -27.28 -19.70 10.30
N GLY A 349 -27.34 -19.94 11.61
CA GLY A 349 -27.94 -19.01 12.57
C GLY A 349 -27.27 -17.65 12.61
N ASN A 350 -25.93 -17.62 12.57
CA ASN A 350 -25.17 -16.37 12.54
C ASN A 350 -25.40 -15.59 11.23
N ILE A 351 -25.43 -16.27 10.07
CA ILE A 351 -25.68 -15.61 8.77
C ILE A 351 -27.05 -14.94 8.80
N LEU A 352 -28.07 -15.70 9.22
CA LEU A 352 -29.45 -15.23 9.31
C LEU A 352 -29.60 -14.06 10.31
N GLY A 353 -28.92 -14.12 11.46
CA GLY A 353 -29.00 -13.07 12.49
C GLY A 353 -28.47 -11.71 12.04
N VAL A 354 -27.59 -11.66 11.04
CA VAL A 354 -26.98 -10.40 10.55
C VAL A 354 -27.76 -9.79 9.37
N LEU A 355 -28.76 -10.49 8.82
CA LEU A 355 -29.47 -10.01 7.62
C LEU A 355 -30.35 -8.79 7.88
N THR A 356 -30.27 -7.83 6.97
CA THR A 356 -31.22 -6.72 6.85
C THR A 356 -32.61 -7.22 6.42
N PRO A 357 -33.70 -6.49 6.73
CA PRO A 357 -35.06 -6.90 6.33
C PRO A 357 -35.20 -7.22 4.83
N GLN A 358 -34.50 -6.47 3.97
CA GLN A 358 -34.49 -6.68 2.52
C GLN A 358 -33.85 -8.02 2.15
N LEU A 359 -32.71 -8.37 2.75
CA LEU A 359 -32.03 -9.65 2.49
C LEU A 359 -32.78 -10.84 3.10
N ARG A 360 -33.49 -10.65 4.22
CA ARG A 360 -34.33 -11.71 4.79
C ARG A 360 -35.43 -12.18 3.83
N ALA A 361 -35.89 -11.31 2.93
CA ALA A 361 -36.89 -11.65 1.93
C ALA A 361 -36.36 -12.59 0.82
N THR A 362 -35.04 -12.66 0.62
CA THR A 362 -34.43 -13.51 -0.40
C THR A 362 -34.13 -14.94 0.09
N ILE A 363 -34.32 -15.19 1.39
CA ILE A 363 -34.04 -16.48 2.02
C ILE A 363 -35.23 -17.43 1.90
N SER A 364 -34.92 -18.70 1.65
CA SER A 364 -35.87 -19.82 1.71
C SER A 364 -36.22 -20.17 3.16
N LYS A 365 -36.93 -19.27 3.86
CA LYS A 365 -37.19 -19.31 5.32
C LYS A 365 -37.72 -20.67 5.78
N ASP A 366 -38.75 -21.20 5.11
CA ASP A 366 -39.37 -22.47 5.50
C ASP A 366 -38.39 -23.64 5.48
N LEU A 367 -37.55 -23.71 4.44
CA LEU A 367 -36.60 -24.80 4.27
C LEU A 367 -35.47 -24.73 5.32
N VAL A 368 -34.91 -23.54 5.53
CA VAL A 368 -33.79 -23.34 6.46
C VAL A 368 -34.26 -23.51 7.92
N PHE A 369 -35.40 -22.90 8.29
CA PHE A 369 -35.92 -22.98 9.65
C PHE A 369 -36.41 -24.38 10.00
N SER A 370 -37.11 -25.05 9.09
CA SER A 370 -37.51 -26.45 9.32
C SER A 370 -36.29 -27.35 9.54
N SER A 371 -35.22 -27.11 8.79
CA SER A 371 -33.97 -27.88 8.91
C SER A 371 -33.25 -27.61 10.24
N LEU A 372 -33.25 -26.37 10.74
CA LEU A 372 -32.73 -26.03 12.08
C LEU A 372 -33.58 -26.62 13.21
N VAL A 373 -34.90 -26.61 13.08
CA VAL A 373 -35.82 -27.23 14.05
C VAL A 373 -35.61 -28.74 14.10
N LEU A 374 -35.36 -29.40 12.98
CA LEU A 374 -35.04 -30.83 12.94
C LEU A 374 -33.75 -31.16 13.71
N LEU A 375 -32.72 -30.30 13.66
CA LEU A 375 -31.48 -30.48 14.42
C LEU A 375 -31.67 -30.41 15.94
N LEU A 376 -32.74 -29.78 16.44
CA LEU A 376 -33.07 -29.83 17.87
C LEU A 376 -33.34 -31.26 18.35
N LYS A 377 -33.69 -32.16 17.43
CA LYS A 377 -33.94 -33.58 17.68
C LYS A 377 -32.78 -34.47 17.24
N ASP A 378 -31.57 -33.91 17.08
CA ASP A 378 -30.40 -34.69 16.68
C ASP A 378 -30.23 -35.91 17.58
N PRO A 379 -30.18 -37.14 17.04
CA PRO A 379 -30.19 -38.36 17.85
C PRO A 379 -28.83 -38.70 18.44
N GLU A 380 -27.73 -38.23 17.84
CA GLU A 380 -26.38 -38.71 18.14
C GLU A 380 -25.66 -37.85 19.18
N ASP A 381 -25.75 -36.52 19.08
CA ASP A 381 -24.89 -35.63 19.87
C ASP A 381 -25.64 -34.42 20.45
N VAL A 382 -25.53 -34.24 21.76
CA VAL A 382 -26.13 -33.12 22.49
C VAL A 382 -25.59 -31.75 22.05
N ASN A 383 -24.33 -31.67 21.63
CA ASN A 383 -23.70 -30.43 21.19
C ASN A 383 -24.34 -29.91 19.89
N VAL A 384 -24.84 -30.80 19.03
CA VAL A 384 -25.58 -30.43 17.83
C VAL A 384 -26.91 -29.77 18.21
N ARG A 385 -27.61 -30.32 19.20
CA ARG A 385 -28.85 -29.74 19.73
C ARG A 385 -28.60 -28.38 20.38
N ILE A 386 -27.54 -28.24 21.17
CA ILE A 386 -27.12 -26.96 21.77
C ILE A 386 -26.82 -25.92 20.68
N ALA A 387 -26.09 -26.31 19.64
CA ALA A 387 -25.78 -25.46 18.50
C ALA A 387 -27.05 -24.98 17.78
N ALA A 388 -28.01 -25.87 17.56
CA ALA A 388 -29.30 -25.52 16.96
C ALA A 388 -30.12 -24.55 17.83
N VAL A 389 -30.14 -24.76 19.16
CA VAL A 389 -30.79 -23.81 20.10
C VAL A 389 -30.14 -22.43 20.01
N LYS A 390 -28.80 -22.35 20.03
CA LYS A 390 -28.07 -21.08 19.90
C LYS A 390 -28.36 -20.39 18.57
N ALA A 391 -28.34 -21.16 17.47
CA ALA A 391 -28.64 -20.66 16.14
C ALA A 391 -30.06 -20.06 16.05
N ILE A 392 -31.06 -20.72 16.64
CA ILE A 392 -32.43 -20.22 16.69
C ILE A 392 -32.55 -18.99 17.61
N GLY A 393 -31.86 -18.98 18.75
CA GLY A 393 -31.84 -17.83 19.66
C GLY A 393 -31.34 -16.53 19.01
N ASN A 394 -30.44 -16.64 18.02
CA ASN A 394 -29.96 -15.50 17.24
C ASN A 394 -31.03 -14.90 16.30
N LEU A 395 -32.19 -15.54 16.16
CA LEU A 395 -33.27 -15.13 15.25
C LEU A 395 -34.44 -14.42 15.95
N HIS A 396 -34.27 -13.97 17.20
CA HIS A 396 -35.32 -13.31 17.98
C HIS A 396 -35.90 -12.06 17.28
N ASP A 397 -35.08 -11.32 16.53
CA ASP A 397 -35.50 -10.15 15.75
C ASP A 397 -35.75 -10.45 14.27
N PHE A 398 -35.80 -11.74 13.89
CA PHE A 398 -36.04 -12.17 12.51
C PHE A 398 -37.54 -12.18 12.21
N SER A 399 -38.14 -10.98 12.21
CA SER A 399 -39.47 -10.72 11.64
C SER A 399 -39.39 -10.37 10.15
#